data_AF-A0A6A6NGN4-F1
#
_entry.id   AF-A0A6A6NGN4-F1
#
_cell.length_a   1.000
_cell.length_b   1.000
_cell.length_c   1.000
_cell.angle_alpha   90.00
_cell.angle_beta   90.00
_cell.angle_gamma   90.00
#
_symmetry.space_group_name_H-M   'P 1'
#
loop_
_entity.id
_entity.type
_entity.pdbx_description
1 polymer ?
#
loop_
_entity_poly.entity_id
_entity_poly.type
_entity_poly.pdbx_seq_one_letter_code
_entity_poly.pdbx_strand_id
1 'polypeptide(L)'
;MAGRGGVINNTKIGKLTWDGIVPPQCQPNPSIFRLSANLTWVLAHEPLHADIDYNKTNGIGPGMAFANAVLTKDPTIGVGLASGEGPFTETIREAQLGINLPNVQCVDAKGLPLEPDRLHLTTPAQVQLGQMLAHAFLQSLSTPIRTSINSATALSFLASDNFVVGYEF
;
A
#
# COMPACT_ATOMS: atom_id res chain seq x y z
N MET A 1 4.58 -5.17 -1.80
CA MET A 1 5.74 -4.27 -1.97
C MET A 1 6.40 -4.01 -0.62
N ALA A 2 7.62 -4.50 -0.41
CA ALA A 2 8.22 -4.65 0.92
C ALA A 2 8.58 -3.36 1.68
N GLY A 3 8.79 -2.26 0.96
CA GLY A 3 9.17 -0.98 1.56
C GLY A 3 10.66 -0.91 1.91
N ARG A 4 11.29 0.20 1.52
CA ARG A 4 12.72 0.47 1.70
C ARG A 4 13.02 1.91 2.11
N GLY A 5 11.98 2.71 2.32
CA GLY A 5 12.16 4.09 2.74
C GLY A 5 12.92 4.14 4.07
N GLY A 6 13.98 4.95 4.12
CA GLY A 6 14.81 5.12 5.31
C GLY A 6 15.78 3.97 5.57
N VAL A 7 15.92 3.01 4.64
CA VAL A 7 16.97 1.98 4.73
C VAL A 7 18.30 2.59 4.30
N ILE A 8 19.22 2.73 5.26
CA ILE A 8 20.52 3.36 5.07
C ILE A 8 21.65 2.33 5.20
N ASN A 9 22.76 2.57 4.50
CA ASN A 9 23.98 1.81 4.70
C ASN A 9 24.67 2.27 5.99
N ASN A 10 24.67 1.43 7.02
CA ASN A 10 25.35 1.74 8.26
C ASN A 10 26.85 1.48 8.12
N THR A 11 27.59 2.56 7.92
CA THR A 11 29.05 2.54 7.70
C THR A 11 29.85 1.95 8.87
N LYS A 12 29.27 1.86 10.07
CA LYS A 12 29.93 1.25 11.24
C LYS A 12 29.92 -0.28 11.23
N ILE A 13 28.93 -0.88 10.56
CA ILE A 13 28.70 -2.34 10.55
C ILE A 13 28.65 -2.93 9.14
N GLY A 14 28.74 -2.10 8.09
CA GLY A 14 28.70 -2.53 6.69
C GLY A 14 27.39 -3.22 6.31
N LYS A 15 26.31 -2.94 7.03
CA LYS A 15 25.00 -3.57 6.85
C LYS A 15 23.92 -2.50 6.64
N LEU A 16 22.91 -2.85 5.85
CA LEU A 16 21.72 -2.03 5.68
C LEU A 16 20.89 -2.05 6.98
N THR A 17 20.54 -0.87 7.48
CA THR A 17 19.66 -0.70 8.64
C THR A 17 18.59 0.32 8.33
N TRP A 18 17.35 0.06 8.74
CA TRP A 18 16.30 1.07 8.71
C TRP A 18 16.53 2.10 9.82
N ASP A 19 16.30 3.39 9.51
CA ASP A 19 16.47 4.51 10.43
C ASP A 19 15.46 4.53 11.60
N GLY A 20 14.40 3.73 11.52
CA GLY A 20 13.35 3.64 12.53
C GLY A 20 12.39 4.83 12.53
N ILE A 21 12.47 5.73 11.55
CA ILE A 21 11.63 6.92 11.47
C ILE A 21 10.30 6.54 10.81
N VAL A 22 9.22 6.67 11.59
CA VAL A 22 7.84 6.44 11.11
C VAL A 22 7.12 7.78 10.95
N PRO A 23 6.80 8.22 9.72
CA PRO A 23 6.02 9.43 9.48
C PRO A 23 4.63 9.36 10.13
N PRO A 24 4.00 10.52 10.45
CA PRO A 24 2.64 10.55 11.02
C PRO A 24 1.59 9.79 10.20
N GLN A 25 1.71 9.84 8.86
CA GLN A 25 0.80 9.15 7.93
C GLN A 25 0.93 7.63 7.98
N CYS A 26 2.03 7.11 8.51
CA CYS A 26 2.31 5.69 8.62
C CYS A 26 2.12 5.14 10.04
N GLN A 27 1.59 5.95 10.97
CA GLN A 27 1.41 5.52 12.36
C GLN A 27 0.39 4.38 12.46
N PRO A 28 0.57 3.45 13.43
CA PRO A 28 -0.38 2.37 13.69
C PRO A 28 -1.77 2.90 14.03
N ASN A 29 -2.79 2.16 13.62
CA ASN A 29 -4.19 2.47 13.90
C ASN A 29 -4.94 1.18 14.27
N PRO A 30 -5.78 1.16 15.33
CA PRO A 30 -6.52 -0.04 15.75
C PRO A 30 -7.41 -0.69 14.68
N SER A 31 -7.77 0.04 13.62
CA SER A 31 -8.58 -0.45 12.50
C SER A 31 -7.76 -0.94 11.31
N ILE A 32 -6.42 -0.98 11.41
CA ILE A 32 -5.52 -1.44 10.35
C ILE A 32 -4.78 -2.70 10.81
N PHE A 33 -4.99 -3.79 10.09
CA PHE A 33 -4.35 -5.08 10.34
C PHE A 33 -3.51 -5.51 9.14
N ARG A 34 -2.43 -6.25 9.40
CA ARG A 34 -1.68 -6.97 8.36
C ARG A 34 -1.78 -8.46 8.58
N LEU A 35 -1.72 -9.22 7.49
CA LEU A 35 -1.54 -10.66 7.55
C LEU A 35 -0.06 -10.98 7.80
N SER A 36 0.24 -11.69 8.88
CA SER A 36 1.60 -12.12 9.23
C SER A 36 2.05 -13.30 8.36
N ALA A 37 3.35 -13.59 8.36
CA ALA A 37 3.90 -14.79 7.71
C ALA A 37 3.31 -16.10 8.27
N ASN A 38 2.75 -16.05 9.48
CA ASN A 38 2.11 -17.17 10.16
C ASN A 38 0.62 -17.29 9.78
N LEU A 39 0.16 -16.51 8.81
CA LEU A 39 -1.23 -16.42 8.36
C LEU A 39 -2.20 -15.95 9.46
N THR A 40 -1.73 -15.08 10.35
CA THR A 40 -2.54 -14.47 11.40
C THR A 40 -2.68 -12.97 11.20
N TRP A 41 -3.87 -12.42 11.47
CA TRP A 41 -4.08 -10.97 11.45
C TRP A 41 -3.49 -10.35 12.72
N VAL A 42 -2.60 -9.38 12.54
CA VAL A 42 -1.94 -8.64 13.63
C VAL A 42 -2.07 -7.15 13.37
N LEU A 43 -1.99 -6.33 14.43
CA LEU A 43 -1.97 -4.87 14.31
C LEU A 43 -0.84 -4.46 13.36
N ALA A 44 -1.15 -3.59 12.40
CA ALA A 44 -0.18 -3.18 11.39
C ALA A 44 0.81 -2.16 11.94
N HIS A 45 2.10 -2.44 11.79
CA HIS A 45 3.22 -1.56 12.09
C HIS A 45 4.23 -1.60 10.95
N GLU A 46 4.90 -0.48 10.66
CA GLU A 46 6.06 -0.51 9.79
C GLU A 46 7.27 -1.14 10.49
N PRO A 47 8.14 -1.85 9.76
CA PRO A 47 8.02 -2.23 8.36
C PRO A 47 7.01 -3.37 8.16
N LEU A 48 6.03 -3.19 7.27
CA LEU A 48 4.94 -4.17 7.08
C LEU A 48 5.39 -5.57 6.65
N HIS A 49 6.57 -5.69 6.02
CA HIS A 49 7.10 -6.96 5.50
C HIS A 49 8.22 -7.56 6.36
N ALA A 50 8.40 -7.12 7.60
CA ALA A 50 9.50 -7.55 8.46
C ALA A 50 9.63 -9.07 8.62
N ASP A 51 8.52 -9.81 8.58
CA ASP A 51 8.45 -11.28 8.66
C ASP A 51 8.15 -11.97 7.31
N ILE A 52 7.86 -11.19 6.25
CA ILE A 52 7.56 -11.70 4.90
C ILE A 52 8.83 -11.66 4.04
N ASP A 53 9.43 -10.48 3.90
CA ASP A 53 10.72 -10.28 3.22
C ASP A 53 11.87 -10.33 4.24
N TYR A 54 11.88 -11.41 5.03
CA TYR A 54 12.70 -11.54 6.23
C TYR A 54 14.22 -11.59 5.95
N ASN A 55 14.61 -11.95 4.72
CA ASN A 55 16.01 -12.00 4.31
C ASN A 55 16.59 -10.63 3.94
N LYS A 56 15.78 -9.57 3.94
CA LYS A 56 16.18 -8.21 3.56
C LYS A 56 15.84 -7.21 4.65
N THR A 57 16.60 -6.11 4.70
CA THR A 57 16.26 -4.99 5.58
C THR A 57 15.07 -4.23 5.00
N ASN A 58 13.95 -4.24 5.71
CA ASN A 58 12.72 -3.54 5.33
C ASN A 58 12.64 -2.17 6.00
N GLY A 59 12.02 -1.21 5.32
CA GLY A 59 11.74 0.13 5.84
C GLY A 59 10.31 0.56 5.52
N ILE A 60 10.08 1.86 5.39
CA ILE A 60 8.73 2.37 5.08
C ILE A 60 8.29 1.90 3.69
N GLY A 61 7.06 1.38 3.62
CA GLY A 61 6.32 1.12 2.37
C GLY A 61 5.09 2.03 2.23
N PRO A 62 4.29 1.87 1.16
CA PRO A 62 3.13 2.72 0.91
C PRO A 62 1.89 2.26 1.70
N GLY A 63 1.91 1.05 2.26
CA GLY A 63 0.72 0.38 2.81
C GLY A 63 0.07 1.12 3.98
N MET A 64 0.85 1.58 4.97
CA MET A 64 0.29 2.31 6.12
C MET A 64 -0.24 3.70 5.72
N ALA A 65 0.47 4.41 4.85
CA ALA A 65 0.01 5.71 4.34
C ALA A 65 -1.28 5.59 3.52
N PHE A 66 -1.40 4.54 2.71
CA PHE A 66 -2.64 4.19 2.02
C PHE A 66 -3.78 3.95 3.02
N ALA A 67 -3.58 3.02 3.96
CA ALA A 67 -4.62 2.59 4.87
C ALA A 67 -5.12 3.75 5.74
N ASN A 68 -4.22 4.57 6.31
CA ASN A 68 -4.60 5.75 7.08
C ASN A 68 -5.32 6.81 6.22
N ALA A 69 -4.92 6.99 4.96
CA ALA A 69 -5.58 7.92 4.06
C ALA A 69 -7.02 7.48 3.72
N VAL A 70 -7.25 6.17 3.57
CA VAL A 70 -8.60 5.60 3.41
C VAL A 70 -9.44 5.84 4.68
N LEU A 71 -8.91 5.53 5.87
CA LEU A 71 -9.62 5.73 7.14
C LEU A 71 -9.92 7.20 7.44
N THR A 72 -9.09 8.12 6.96
CA THR A 72 -9.34 9.57 7.08
C THR A 72 -10.61 9.98 6.31
N LYS A 73 -10.96 9.23 5.27
CA LYS A 73 -12.14 9.51 4.43
C LYS A 73 -13.36 8.74 4.89
N ASP A 74 -13.17 7.52 5.34
CA ASP A 74 -14.23 6.74 5.99
C ASP A 74 -13.65 5.94 7.18
N PRO A 75 -13.87 6.41 8.42
CA PRO A 75 -13.36 5.75 9.63
C PRO A 75 -14.15 4.50 10.01
N THR A 76 -15.23 4.17 9.30
CA THR A 76 -16.06 2.99 9.57
C THR A 76 -15.54 1.72 8.90
N ILE A 77 -14.56 1.86 8.00
CA ILE A 77 -13.93 0.76 7.27
C ILE A 77 -12.81 0.13 8.11
N GLY A 78 -12.66 -1.19 8.06
CA GLY A 78 -11.44 -1.89 8.49
C GLY A 78 -10.54 -2.17 7.28
N VAL A 79 -9.22 -1.95 7.42
CA VAL A 79 -8.25 -2.18 6.32
C VAL A 79 -7.35 -3.37 6.64
N GLY A 80 -7.39 -4.38 5.76
CA GLY A 80 -6.46 -5.51 5.77
C GLY A 80 -5.37 -5.37 4.70
N LEU A 81 -4.11 -5.46 5.12
CA LEU A 81 -2.95 -5.42 4.22
C LEU A 81 -2.36 -6.84 4.03
N ALA A 82 -2.21 -7.24 2.77
CA ALA A 82 -1.58 -8.50 2.38
C ALA A 82 -0.56 -8.28 1.25
N SER A 83 0.53 -9.04 1.28
CA SER A 83 1.61 -8.93 0.29
C SER A 83 2.32 -10.25 0.00
N GLY A 84 2.89 -10.35 -1.19
CA GLY A 84 3.73 -11.47 -1.66
C GLY A 84 5.06 -10.99 -2.26
N GLU A 85 5.94 -11.94 -2.60
CA GLU A 85 7.26 -11.71 -3.23
C GLU A 85 7.39 -12.51 -4.55
N GLY A 86 8.07 -11.97 -5.57
CA GLY A 86 8.34 -12.67 -6.84
C GLY A 86 9.41 -12.00 -7.73
N PRO A 87 9.99 -12.70 -8.73
CA PRO A 87 11.20 -12.26 -9.44
C PRO A 87 10.98 -11.43 -10.74
N PHE A 88 9.76 -11.01 -11.07
CA PHE A 88 9.41 -10.49 -12.40
C PHE A 88 9.03 -9.00 -12.46
N THR A 89 9.55 -8.18 -11.54
CA THR A 89 9.12 -6.78 -11.30
C THR A 89 9.03 -5.92 -12.57
N GLU A 90 10.00 -5.99 -13.48
CA GLU A 90 10.01 -5.13 -14.69
C GLU A 90 9.01 -5.60 -15.76
N THR A 91 8.86 -6.91 -15.95
CA THR A 91 7.85 -7.49 -16.83
C THR A 91 6.43 -7.19 -16.33
N ILE A 92 6.25 -7.20 -15.01
CA ILE A 92 4.97 -6.85 -14.37
C ILE A 92 4.66 -5.36 -14.58
N ARG A 93 5.64 -4.46 -14.44
CA ARG A 93 5.47 -3.02 -14.67
C ARG A 93 4.95 -2.72 -16.08
N GLU A 94 5.54 -3.34 -17.10
CA GLU A 94 5.10 -3.14 -18.49
C GLU A 94 3.68 -3.68 -18.74
N ALA A 95 3.38 -4.87 -18.21
CA ALA A 95 2.06 -5.46 -18.31
C ALA A 95 0.98 -4.63 -17.60
N GLN A 96 1.30 -4.09 -16.41
CA GLN A 96 0.39 -3.25 -15.64
C GLN A 96 0.10 -1.92 -16.35
N LEU A 97 1.11 -1.24 -16.88
CA LEU A 97 0.89 0.03 -17.62
C LEU A 97 0.19 -0.17 -18.97
N GLY A 98 0.25 -1.37 -19.55
CA GLY A 98 -0.38 -1.72 -20.82
C GLY A 98 -1.82 -2.22 -20.71
N ILE A 99 -2.35 -2.41 -19.49
CA ILE A 99 -3.68 -2.99 -19.30
C ILE A 99 -4.78 -1.94 -19.49
N ASN A 100 -5.81 -2.27 -20.29
CA ASN A 100 -7.00 -1.45 -20.46
C ASN A 100 -8.24 -2.28 -20.13
N LEU A 101 -8.51 -2.45 -18.84
CA LEU A 101 -9.66 -3.19 -18.33
C LEU A 101 -10.61 -2.25 -17.58
N PRO A 102 -11.94 -2.46 -17.68
CA PRO A 102 -12.88 -1.73 -16.84
C PRO A 102 -12.61 -2.04 -15.36
N ASN A 103 -12.68 -1.01 -14.51
CA ASN A 103 -12.46 -1.09 -13.06
C ASN A 103 -11.03 -1.47 -12.63
N VAL A 104 -10.04 -1.27 -13.51
CA VAL A 104 -8.61 -1.34 -13.16
C VAL A 104 -7.99 0.04 -13.34
N GLN A 105 -7.37 0.57 -12.29
CA GLN A 105 -6.68 1.87 -12.34
C GLN A 105 -5.22 1.70 -11.94
N CYS A 106 -4.32 2.14 -12.81
CA CYS A 106 -2.89 2.19 -12.51
C CYS A 106 -2.52 3.54 -11.88
N VAL A 107 -1.77 3.48 -10.79
CA VAL A 107 -1.15 4.64 -10.16
C VAL A 107 0.33 4.66 -10.55
N ASP A 108 0.74 5.65 -11.32
CA ASP A 108 2.13 5.78 -11.77
C ASP A 108 2.99 6.44 -10.68
N ALA A 109 4.03 5.74 -10.22
CA ALA A 109 5.00 6.22 -9.26
C ALA A 109 6.20 6.95 -9.91
N LYS A 110 6.20 7.11 -11.23
CA LYS A 110 7.29 7.75 -11.97
C LYS A 110 7.55 9.17 -11.48
N GLY A 111 8.83 9.48 -11.29
CA GLY A 111 9.29 10.79 -10.84
C GLY A 111 9.22 10.99 -9.32
N LEU A 112 8.72 10.02 -8.56
CA LEU A 112 8.84 10.06 -7.12
C LEU A 112 10.31 9.93 -6.67
N PRO A 113 10.72 10.64 -5.60
CA PRO A 113 12.11 10.63 -5.14
C PRO A 113 12.62 9.24 -4.75
N LEU A 114 13.78 8.89 -5.28
CA LEU A 114 14.49 7.65 -4.98
C LEU A 114 15.56 7.86 -3.90
N GLU A 115 15.82 6.80 -3.14
CA GLU A 115 16.97 6.66 -2.25
C GLU A 115 18.29 6.78 -3.06
N PRO A 116 19.44 6.99 -2.39
CA PRO A 116 20.73 7.15 -3.08
C PRO A 116 21.12 5.99 -4.02
N ASP A 117 20.54 4.81 -3.81
CA ASP A 117 20.74 3.64 -4.68
C ASP A 117 20.04 3.75 -6.06
N ARG A 118 19.19 4.77 -6.25
CA ARG A 118 18.41 5.02 -7.47
C ARG A 118 17.49 3.87 -7.88
N LEU A 119 17.14 3.02 -6.93
CA LEU A 119 16.25 1.88 -7.16
C LEU A 119 15.01 1.97 -6.27
N HIS A 120 15.19 2.33 -5.00
CA HIS A 120 14.11 2.31 -4.02
C HIS A 120 13.51 3.70 -3.80
N LEU A 121 12.20 3.77 -3.53
CA LEU A 121 11.55 5.02 -3.15
C LEU A 121 11.94 5.43 -1.72
N THR A 122 12.16 6.73 -1.53
CA THR A 122 12.38 7.33 -0.21
C THR A 122 11.16 7.22 0.72
N THR A 123 11.34 7.37 2.03
CA THR A 123 10.21 7.42 2.99
C THR A 123 9.12 8.43 2.58
N PRO A 124 9.43 9.71 2.24
CA PRO A 124 8.41 10.65 1.77
C PRO A 124 7.72 10.21 0.48
N ALA A 125 8.47 9.61 -0.46
CA ALA A 125 7.92 9.09 -1.71
C ALA A 125 6.96 7.92 -1.48
N GLN A 126 7.26 7.04 -0.53
CA GLN A 126 6.37 5.94 -0.14
C GLN A 126 5.07 6.45 0.49
N VAL A 127 5.14 7.48 1.34
CA VAL A 127 3.95 8.16 1.88
C VAL A 127 3.10 8.76 0.77
N GLN A 128 3.74 9.48 -0.17
CA GLN A 128 3.05 10.09 -1.30
C GLN A 128 2.39 9.02 -2.18
N LEU A 129 3.08 7.92 -2.47
CA LEU A 129 2.51 6.80 -3.22
C LEU A 129 1.30 6.19 -2.52
N GLY A 130 1.37 5.98 -1.20
CA GLY A 130 0.23 5.50 -0.41
C GLY A 130 -1.00 6.42 -0.52
N GLN A 131 -0.79 7.74 -0.50
CA GLN A 131 -1.86 8.72 -0.69
C GLN A 131 -2.43 8.69 -2.12
N MET A 132 -1.58 8.54 -3.14
CA MET A 132 -2.02 8.41 -4.54
C MET A 132 -2.87 7.16 -4.74
N LEU A 133 -2.48 6.03 -4.13
CA LEU A 133 -3.27 4.79 -4.11
C LEU A 133 -4.62 5.00 -3.42
N ALA A 134 -4.65 5.67 -2.27
CA ALA A 134 -5.90 5.93 -1.55
C ALA A 134 -6.83 6.84 -2.34
N HIS A 135 -6.26 7.84 -3.02
CA HIS A 135 -7.03 8.74 -3.87
C HIS A 135 -7.69 8.02 -5.05
N ALA A 136 -6.93 7.20 -5.78
CA ALA A 136 -7.44 6.38 -6.88
C ALA A 136 -8.54 5.42 -6.42
N PHE A 137 -8.30 4.74 -5.29
CA PHE A 137 -9.29 3.84 -4.68
C PHE A 137 -10.61 4.56 -4.38
N LEU A 138 -10.58 5.70 -3.70
CA LEU A 138 -11.80 6.42 -3.31
C LEU A 138 -12.53 7.05 -4.51
N GLN A 139 -11.80 7.48 -5.54
CA GLN A 139 -12.41 7.94 -6.80
C GLN A 139 -13.19 6.83 -7.49
N SER A 140 -12.67 5.60 -7.46
CA SER A 140 -13.35 4.43 -8.05
C SER A 140 -14.69 4.12 -7.37
N LEU A 141 -14.80 4.40 -6.07
CA LEU A 141 -16.05 4.24 -5.31
C LEU A 141 -17.08 5.34 -5.62
N SER A 142 -16.62 6.50 -6.09
CA SER A 142 -17.45 7.69 -6.32
C SER A 142 -17.98 7.80 -7.75
N THR A 143 -17.52 6.95 -8.66
CA THR A 143 -18.02 6.91 -10.05
C THR A 143 -19.30 6.08 -10.07
N PRO A 144 -20.47 6.66 -10.43
CA PRO A 144 -21.67 5.86 -10.56
C PRO A 144 -21.43 4.87 -11.70
N ILE A 145 -21.45 3.58 -11.37
CA ILE A 145 -21.58 2.54 -12.38
C ILE A 145 -22.83 2.93 -13.17
N ARG A 146 -22.67 3.23 -14.46
CA ARG A 146 -23.78 3.47 -15.37
C ARG A 146 -24.46 2.14 -15.68
N THR A 147 -24.87 1.39 -14.65
CA THR A 147 -25.77 0.27 -14.79
C THR A 147 -27.13 0.86 -15.09
N SER A 148 -27.61 0.67 -16.31
CA SER A 148 -29.01 0.88 -16.64
C SER A 148 -29.83 -0.20 -15.92
N ILE A 149 -30.10 0.00 -14.63
CA ILE A 149 -31.06 -0.82 -13.90
C ILE A 149 -32.12 0.12 -13.36
N ASN A 150 -33.34 -0.11 -13.83
CA ASN A 150 -34.53 0.65 -13.48
C ASN A 150 -34.74 0.67 -11.96
N SER A 151 -35.03 1.87 -11.48
CA SER A 151 -35.66 2.31 -10.24
C SER A 151 -35.99 1.26 -9.16
N ALA A 152 -35.56 1.61 -7.93
CA ALA A 152 -36.12 1.26 -6.61
C ALA A 152 -35.33 0.35 -5.64
N THR A 153 -34.05 0.04 -5.88
CA THR A 153 -33.23 -0.75 -4.90
C THR A 153 -31.87 -0.16 -4.55
N ALA A 154 -31.53 1.05 -4.99
CA ALA A 154 -30.19 1.64 -4.83
C ALA A 154 -29.89 2.28 -3.45
N LEU A 155 -30.53 1.84 -2.37
CA LEU A 155 -30.28 2.34 -1.01
C LEU A 155 -30.16 1.17 -0.03
N SER A 156 -29.03 0.45 -0.08
CA SER A 156 -28.45 -0.32 1.05
C SER A 156 -27.31 -1.21 0.58
N PHE A 157 -26.10 -0.68 0.39
CA PHE A 157 -24.91 -1.55 0.30
C PHE A 157 -23.62 -0.88 0.79
N LEU A 158 -23.71 0.09 1.72
CA LEU A 158 -22.54 0.69 2.37
C LEU A 158 -22.66 0.62 3.89
N ALA A 159 -22.87 -0.59 4.40
CA ALA A 159 -22.77 -0.85 5.84
C ALA A 159 -21.94 -2.12 6.04
N SER A 160 -20.75 -1.94 6.62
CA SER A 160 -19.89 -2.98 7.23
C SER A 160 -19.07 -3.90 6.32
N ASP A 161 -18.41 -3.38 5.29
CA ASP A 161 -17.41 -4.18 4.56
C ASP A 161 -15.99 -3.97 5.11
N ASN A 162 -15.38 -5.06 5.59
CA ASN A 162 -13.93 -5.14 5.81
C ASN A 162 -13.26 -5.25 4.44
N PHE A 163 -12.36 -4.32 4.09
CA PHE A 163 -11.70 -4.31 2.79
C PHE A 163 -10.26 -4.81 2.90
N VAL A 164 -9.93 -5.86 2.15
CA VAL A 164 -8.56 -6.40 2.05
C VAL A 164 -7.95 -5.90 0.76
N VAL A 165 -6.86 -5.13 0.85
CA VAL A 165 -6.10 -4.68 -0.33
C VAL A 165 -4.84 -5.51 -0.45
N GLY A 166 -4.81 -6.37 -1.48
CA GLY A 166 -3.62 -7.07 -1.91
C GLY A 166 -2.88 -6.25 -2.97
N TYR A 167 -1.59 -6.03 -2.77
CA TYR A 167 -0.72 -5.42 -3.77
C TYR A 167 0.34 -6.42 -4.22
N GLU A 168 0.21 -6.93 -5.44
CA GLU A 168 1.25 -7.70 -6.13
C GLU A 168 1.93 -6.81 -7.18
N PHE A 169 3.24 -6.60 -7.02
CA PHE A 169 4.12 -5.93 -7.99
C PHE A 169 5.46 -6.67 -8.00
#